data_AF-A0A0D0INX0-F1
#
_entry.id   AF-A0A0D0INX0-F1
#
_cell.length_a   1.000
_cell.length_b   1.000
_cell.length_c   1.000
_cell.angle_alpha   90.00
_cell.angle_beta   90.00
_cell.angle_gamma   90.00
#
_symmetry.space_group_name_H-M   'P 1'
#
loop_
_entity.id
_entity.type
_entity.pdbx_description
1 polymer ?
#
loop_
_entity_poly.entity_id
_entity_poly.type
_entity_poly.pdbx_seq_one_letter_code
_entity_poly.pdbx_strand_id
1 'polypeptide(L)'
;MPPLFSIALIATAVALFATRLTLRAVPLGSRERAFTYVDLALVTIGTLGLVLHCGAMFYRSTLAAVPGSAGYITAVNQMGTASIVLYIVPAAVVLIGLRRQQPVVVTLLGLSFIAVGVTMYNHGPLNTHLTAIFISGVVLAATLALFASRPNTAKAGREATRSVRRQ
;
A
#
# COMPACT_ATOMS: atom_id res chain seq x y z
N MET A 1 4.61 6.25 -22.15
CA MET A 1 3.32 6.42 -21.45
C MET A 1 2.69 7.73 -21.92
N PRO A 2 1.38 7.79 -22.17
CA PRO A 2 0.74 9.06 -22.53
C PRO A 2 0.92 10.07 -21.38
N PRO A 3 1.39 11.30 -21.65
CA PRO A 3 1.71 12.28 -20.61
C PRO A 3 0.50 12.62 -19.73
N LEU A 4 -0.70 12.54 -20.30
CA LEU A 4 -1.97 12.74 -19.59
C LEU A 4 -2.19 11.75 -18.43
N PHE A 5 -1.73 10.49 -18.58
CA PHE A 5 -1.89 9.49 -17.53
C PHE A 5 -0.98 9.79 -16.32
N SER A 6 0.23 10.27 -16.58
CA SER A 6 1.17 10.69 -15.52
C SER A 6 0.67 11.95 -14.80
N ILE A 7 0.12 12.90 -15.56
CA ILE A 7 -0.51 14.11 -15.01
C ILE A 7 -1.71 13.74 -14.14
N ALA A 8 -2.58 12.83 -14.60
CA ALA A 8 -3.71 12.36 -13.80
C ALA A 8 -3.24 11.66 -12.51
N LEU A 9 -2.19 10.83 -12.57
CA LEU A 9 -1.58 10.21 -11.40
C LEU A 9 -1.07 11.25 -10.39
N ILE A 10 -0.31 12.25 -10.85
CA ILE A 10 0.23 13.31 -10.01
C ILE A 10 -0.92 14.13 -9.42
N ALA A 11 -1.89 14.55 -10.24
CA ALA A 11 -3.05 15.32 -9.81
C ALA A 11 -3.85 14.57 -8.75
N THR A 12 -4.04 13.26 -8.89
CA THR A 12 -4.77 12.46 -7.91
C THR A 12 -3.95 12.23 -6.65
N ALA A 13 -2.64 12.01 -6.76
CA ALA A 13 -1.75 11.91 -5.60
C ALA A 13 -1.76 13.24 -4.80
N VAL A 14 -1.67 14.37 -5.49
CA VAL A 14 -1.78 15.72 -4.89
C VAL A 14 -3.17 15.94 -4.30
N ALA A 15 -4.23 15.55 -5.00
CA ALA A 15 -5.60 15.65 -4.50
C ALA A 15 -5.78 14.81 -3.23
N LEU A 16 -5.36 13.54 -3.22
CA LEU A 16 -5.41 12.67 -2.03
C LEU A 16 -4.56 13.23 -0.87
N PHE A 17 -3.39 13.79 -1.17
CA PHE A 17 -2.55 14.45 -0.17
C PHE A 17 -3.23 15.70 0.40
N ALA A 18 -3.83 16.53 -0.44
CA ALA A 18 -4.61 17.69 -0.05
C ALA A 18 -5.88 17.29 0.75
N THR A 19 -6.55 16.22 0.33
CA THR A 19 -7.73 15.68 1.03
C THR A 19 -7.33 15.12 2.39
N ARG A 20 -6.14 14.51 2.52
CA ARG A 20 -5.61 14.09 3.82
C ARG A 20 -5.32 15.27 4.72
N LEU A 21 -4.73 16.34 4.18
CA LEU A 21 -4.47 17.57 4.91
C LEU A 21 -5.77 18.20 5.46
N THR A 22 -6.84 18.18 4.66
CA THR A 22 -8.15 18.71 5.08
C THR A 22 -8.91 17.75 5.99
N LEU A 23 -8.87 16.43 5.76
CA LEU A 23 -9.57 15.41 6.57
C LEU A 23 -8.90 15.16 7.92
N ARG A 24 -7.62 15.51 8.10
CA ARG A 24 -6.97 15.52 9.43
C ARG A 24 -7.69 16.43 10.44
N ALA A 25 -8.53 17.35 9.96
CA ALA A 25 -9.37 18.23 10.76
C ALA A 25 -10.72 17.61 11.16
N VAL A 26 -11.07 16.42 10.65
CA VAL A 26 -12.35 15.75 10.96
C VAL A 26 -12.11 14.66 12.00
N PRO A 27 -12.52 14.84 13.26
CA PRO A 27 -12.41 13.81 14.29
C PRO A 27 -13.36 12.66 13.96
N LEU A 28 -12.83 11.62 13.31
CA LEU A 28 -13.54 10.37 13.03
C LEU A 28 -13.72 9.61 14.34
N GLY A 29 -14.87 9.82 14.98
CA GLY A 29 -15.20 9.27 16.28
C GLY A 29 -15.06 7.74 16.38
N SER A 30 -14.35 7.31 17.42
CA SER A 30 -14.53 6.05 18.19
C SER A 30 -14.47 4.68 17.50
N ARG A 31 -14.12 4.59 16.21
CA ARG A 31 -13.86 3.29 15.53
C ARG A 31 -12.40 3.05 15.13
N GLU A 32 -11.50 3.88 15.63
CA GLU A 32 -10.06 3.71 15.45
C GLU A 32 -9.52 2.62 16.39
N ARG A 33 -9.43 1.38 15.88
CA ARG A 33 -8.57 0.38 16.52
C ARG A 33 -7.13 0.83 16.28
N ALA A 34 -6.41 1.09 17.38
CA ALA A 34 -5.03 1.55 17.36
C ALA A 34 -4.15 0.66 16.48
N PHE A 35 -3.42 1.29 15.57
CA PHE A 35 -2.46 0.63 14.69
C PHE A 35 -1.26 0.15 15.51
N THR A 36 -0.92 -1.15 15.44
CA THR A 36 0.28 -1.68 16.07
C THR A 36 1.50 -1.32 15.21
N TYR A 37 2.67 -1.10 15.81
CA TYR A 37 3.92 -0.90 15.05
C TYR A 37 4.21 -2.05 14.07
N VAL A 38 3.84 -3.28 14.44
CA VAL A 38 3.97 -4.46 13.57
C VAL A 38 3.07 -4.35 12.34
N ASP A 39 1.83 -3.89 12.51
CA ASP A 39 0.87 -3.70 11.41
C ASP A 39 1.38 -2.61 10.45
N LEU A 40 1.94 -1.52 10.99
CA LEU A 40 2.59 -0.48 10.19
C LEU A 40 3.78 -1.01 9.41
N ALA A 41 4.68 -1.75 10.08
CA ALA A 41 5.85 -2.33 9.43
C ALA A 41 5.43 -3.26 8.28
N LEU A 42 4.48 -4.17 8.52
CA LEU A 42 3.94 -5.06 7.48
C LEU A 42 3.40 -4.27 6.28
N VAL A 43 2.53 -3.28 6.51
CA VAL A 43 1.95 -2.50 5.41
C VAL A 43 3.04 -1.71 4.66
N THR A 44 4.01 -1.12 5.36
CA THR A 44 5.12 -0.41 4.70
C THR A 44 5.98 -1.33 3.86
N ILE A 45 6.36 -2.51 4.37
CA ILE A 45 7.19 -3.50 3.66
C ILE A 45 6.43 -4.03 2.43
N GLY A 46 5.15 -4.40 2.60
CA GLY A 46 4.33 -4.88 1.49
C GLY A 46 4.09 -3.80 0.43
N THR A 47 3.86 -2.55 0.83
CA THR A 47 3.68 -1.43 -0.11
C THR A 47 4.97 -1.15 -0.88
N LEU A 48 6.13 -1.15 -0.21
CA LEU A 48 7.43 -1.01 -0.87
C LEU A 48 7.70 -2.15 -1.85
N GLY A 49 7.36 -3.39 -1.49
CA GLY A 49 7.46 -4.55 -2.39
C GLY A 49 6.60 -4.40 -3.65
N LEU A 50 5.35 -3.93 -3.50
CA LEU A 50 4.46 -3.65 -4.64
C LEU A 50 5.00 -2.51 -5.51
N VAL A 51 5.50 -1.43 -4.92
CA VAL A 51 6.11 -0.31 -5.66
C VAL A 51 7.34 -0.76 -6.43
N LEU A 52 8.19 -1.61 -5.84
CA LEU A 52 9.34 -2.19 -6.52
C LEU A 52 8.92 -3.10 -7.68
N HIS A 53 7.90 -3.94 -7.48
CA HIS A 53 7.36 -4.81 -8.53
C HIS A 53 6.83 -3.99 -9.71
N CYS A 54 5.94 -3.01 -9.45
CA CYS A 54 5.41 -2.11 -10.47
C CYS A 54 6.52 -1.27 -11.13
N GLY A 55 7.48 -0.78 -10.33
CA GLY A 55 8.63 -0.04 -10.82
C GLY A 55 9.48 -0.88 -11.78
N ALA A 56 9.70 -2.16 -11.48
CA ALA A 56 10.48 -3.08 -12.31
C ALA A 56 9.81 -3.35 -13.67
N MET A 57 8.49 -3.32 -13.75
CA MET A 57 7.75 -3.38 -15.02
C MET A 57 7.82 -2.08 -15.83
N PHE A 58 7.58 -0.93 -15.19
CA PHE A 58 7.39 0.33 -15.93
C PHE A 58 8.63 1.21 -16.07
N TYR A 59 9.54 1.18 -15.10
CA TYR A 59 10.71 2.06 -14.96
C TYR A 59 12.01 1.28 -14.94
N ARG A 60 12.14 0.36 -15.91
CA ARG A 60 13.27 -0.57 -16.00
C ARG A 60 14.62 0.15 -16.07
N SER A 61 14.71 1.23 -16.84
CA SER A 61 15.91 2.06 -16.96
C SER A 61 16.33 2.72 -15.65
N THR A 62 15.36 3.21 -14.87
CA THR A 62 15.60 3.84 -13.58
C THR A 62 16.11 2.83 -12.56
N LEU A 63 15.51 1.63 -12.51
CA LEU A 63 15.93 0.60 -11.57
C LEU A 63 17.23 -0.10 -11.98
N ALA A 64 17.55 -0.16 -13.27
CA ALA A 64 18.82 -0.70 -13.75
C ALA A 64 20.04 0.11 -13.26
N ALA A 65 19.85 1.38 -12.88
CA ALA A 65 20.89 2.19 -12.26
C ALA A 65 21.22 1.76 -10.82
N VAL A 66 20.37 0.95 -10.18
CA VAL A 66 20.60 0.44 -8.82
C VAL A 66 21.46 -0.83 -8.89
N PRO A 67 22.66 -0.85 -8.30
CA PRO A 67 23.51 -2.05 -8.33
C PRO A 67 22.81 -3.23 -7.64
N GLY A 68 22.83 -4.40 -8.30
CA GLY A 68 22.21 -5.63 -7.80
C GLY A 68 20.73 -5.83 -8.16
N SER A 69 20.07 -4.88 -8.84
CA SER A 69 18.64 -4.99 -9.20
C SER A 69 18.36 -5.86 -10.45
N ALA A 70 19.39 -6.16 -11.25
CA ALA A 70 19.24 -6.79 -12.56
C ALA A 70 18.54 -8.16 -12.52
N GLY A 71 18.86 -9.00 -11.53
CA GLY A 71 18.21 -10.30 -11.33
C GLY A 71 16.72 -10.16 -10.98
N TYR A 72 16.39 -9.23 -10.08
CA TYR A 72 15.01 -8.93 -9.69
C TYR A 72 14.19 -8.41 -10.87
N ILE A 73 14.74 -7.43 -11.62
CA ILE A 73 14.10 -6.86 -12.81
C ILE A 73 13.80 -7.96 -13.84
N THR A 74 14.74 -8.87 -14.05
CA THR A 74 14.57 -9.98 -15.00
C THR A 74 13.48 -10.93 -14.55
N ALA A 75 13.47 -11.32 -13.28
CA ALA A 75 12.46 -12.21 -12.70
C ALA A 75 11.03 -11.63 -12.79
N VAL A 76 10.87 -10.31 -12.56
CA VAL A 76 9.57 -9.63 -12.70
C VAL A 76 9.11 -9.57 -14.16
N ASN A 77 10.01 -9.20 -15.08
CA ASN A 77 9.67 -8.98 -16.49
C ASN A 77 9.46 -10.26 -17.29
N GLN A 78 9.96 -11.41 -16.82
CA GLN A 78 9.67 -12.70 -17.44
C GLN A 78 8.20 -13.13 -17.30
N MET A 79 7.39 -12.43 -16.47
CA MET A 79 5.98 -12.73 -16.22
C MET A 79 5.69 -14.20 -15.84
N GLY A 80 6.72 -14.94 -15.41
CA GLY A 80 6.59 -16.32 -14.95
C GLY A 80 6.17 -16.41 -13.49
N THR A 81 6.26 -17.61 -12.93
CA THR A 81 5.90 -17.90 -11.53
C THR A 81 6.62 -16.99 -10.53
N ALA A 82 7.87 -16.62 -10.80
CA ALA A 82 8.62 -15.69 -9.95
C ALA A 82 7.95 -14.32 -9.86
N SER A 83 7.44 -13.78 -10.96
CA SER A 83 6.72 -12.51 -10.99
C SER A 83 5.42 -12.58 -10.19
N ILE A 84 4.70 -13.71 -10.30
CA ILE A 84 3.46 -13.97 -9.54
C ILE A 84 3.76 -13.95 -8.04
N VAL A 85 4.79 -14.68 -7.60
CA VAL A 85 5.17 -14.72 -6.18
C VAL A 85 5.62 -13.35 -5.69
N LEU A 86 6.44 -12.64 -6.47
CA LEU A 86 6.90 -11.28 -6.15
C LEU A 86 5.78 -10.24 -6.10
N TYR A 87 4.61 -10.53 -6.68
CA TYR A 87 3.40 -9.72 -6.56
C TYR A 87 2.52 -10.14 -5.38
N ILE A 88 2.20 -11.43 -5.28
CA ILE A 88 1.26 -11.97 -4.28
C ILE A 88 1.82 -11.81 -2.87
N VAL A 89 3.12 -12.04 -2.65
CA VAL A 89 3.70 -11.97 -1.29
C VAL A 89 3.59 -10.55 -0.72
N PRO A 90 4.03 -9.48 -1.39
CA PRO A 90 3.82 -8.11 -0.91
C PRO A 90 2.35 -7.75 -0.73
N ALA A 91 1.46 -8.14 -1.67
CA ALA A 91 0.02 -7.90 -1.55
C ALA A 91 -0.59 -8.57 -0.31
N ALA A 92 -0.24 -9.84 -0.07
CA ALA A 92 -0.68 -10.57 1.11
C ALA A 92 -0.14 -9.95 2.40
N VAL A 93 1.11 -9.49 2.41
CA VAL A 93 1.71 -8.79 3.56
C VAL A 93 0.94 -7.50 3.88
N VAL A 94 0.53 -6.71 2.87
CA VAL A 94 -0.34 -5.53 3.08
C VAL A 94 -1.69 -5.94 3.67
N LEU A 95 -2.34 -6.97 3.12
CA LEU A 95 -3.64 -7.43 3.63
C LEU A 95 -3.54 -7.97 5.06
N ILE A 96 -2.46 -8.69 5.40
CA ILE A 96 -2.21 -9.20 6.76
C ILE A 96 -1.99 -8.04 7.73
N GLY A 97 -1.24 -7.01 7.35
CA GLY A 97 -1.08 -5.80 8.16
C GLY A 97 -2.39 -5.05 8.40
N LEU A 98 -3.31 -5.09 7.42
CA LEU A 98 -4.62 -4.43 7.51
C LEU A 98 -5.74 -5.34 8.07
N ARG A 99 -5.47 -6.62 8.35
CA ARG A 99 -6.50 -7.61 8.74
C ARG A 99 -7.32 -7.26 9.99
N ARG A 100 -6.79 -6.37 10.83
CA ARG A 100 -7.42 -5.92 12.07
C ARG A 100 -8.33 -4.69 11.89
N GLN A 101 -8.32 -4.08 10.70
CA GLN A 101 -9.18 -2.96 10.31
C GLN A 101 -10.59 -3.44 9.88
N GLN A 102 -11.42 -2.51 9.41
CA GLN A 102 -12.77 -2.82 8.96
C GLN A 102 -12.75 -3.83 7.80
N PRO A 103 -13.52 -4.94 7.91
CA PRO A 103 -13.48 -6.01 6.91
C PRO A 103 -13.84 -5.52 5.51
N VAL A 104 -14.74 -4.54 5.41
CA VAL A 104 -15.15 -3.93 4.13
C VAL A 104 -13.97 -3.28 3.40
N VAL A 105 -13.06 -2.62 4.11
CA VAL A 105 -11.91 -1.96 3.50
C VAL A 105 -10.89 -2.99 3.04
N VAL A 106 -10.66 -4.03 3.85
CA VAL A 106 -9.75 -5.14 3.51
C VAL A 106 -10.28 -5.94 2.31
N THR A 107 -11.59 -6.19 2.22
CA THR A 107 -12.17 -6.88 1.06
C THR A 107 -12.09 -6.03 -0.20
N LEU A 108 -12.39 -4.73 -0.13
CA LEU A 108 -12.22 -3.82 -1.27
C LEU A 108 -10.76 -3.77 -1.75
N LEU A 109 -9.81 -3.70 -0.82
CA LEU A 109 -8.39 -3.71 -1.16
C LEU A 109 -7.96 -5.05 -1.77
N GLY A 110 -8.40 -6.17 -1.19
CA GLY A 110 -8.15 -7.50 -1.73
C GLY A 110 -8.69 -7.68 -3.15
N LEU A 111 -9.93 -7.24 -3.39
CA LEU A 111 -10.54 -7.25 -4.73
C LEU A 111 -9.76 -6.36 -5.71
N SER A 112 -9.28 -5.20 -5.27
CA SER A 112 -8.46 -4.32 -6.11
C SER A 112 -7.13 -4.98 -6.52
N PHE A 113 -6.45 -5.67 -5.60
CA PHE A 113 -5.24 -6.44 -5.91
C PHE A 113 -5.52 -7.64 -6.81
N ILE A 114 -6.65 -8.32 -6.65
CA ILE A 114 -7.07 -9.39 -7.57
C ILE A 114 -7.27 -8.80 -8.97
N ALA A 115 -7.95 -7.67 -9.10
CA ALA A 115 -8.17 -7.01 -10.39
C ALA A 115 -6.85 -6.60 -11.06
N VAL A 116 -5.88 -6.06 -10.30
CA VAL A 116 -4.53 -5.77 -10.81
C VAL A 116 -3.84 -7.03 -11.32
N GLY A 117 -3.87 -8.12 -10.54
CA GLY A 117 -3.27 -9.40 -10.94
C GLY A 117 -3.92 -9.98 -12.20
N VAL A 118 -5.25 -10.01 -12.26
CA VAL A 118 -6.02 -10.51 -13.41
C VAL A 118 -5.69 -9.70 -14.67
N THR A 119 -5.70 -8.37 -14.57
CA THR A 119 -5.38 -7.51 -15.72
C THR A 119 -3.94 -7.66 -16.21
N MET A 120 -3.01 -8.00 -15.31
CA MET A 120 -1.60 -8.21 -15.63
C MET A 120 -1.34 -9.54 -16.34
N TYR A 121 -1.92 -10.64 -15.84
CA TYR A 121 -1.63 -11.99 -16.33
C TYR A 121 -2.57 -12.49 -17.43
N ASN A 122 -3.71 -11.83 -17.65
CA ASN A 122 -4.69 -12.21 -18.68
C ASN A 122 -4.51 -11.45 -20.01
N HIS A 123 -3.32 -10.90 -20.27
CA HIS A 123 -3.02 -10.10 -21.47
C HIS A 123 -4.04 -8.98 -21.76
N GLY A 124 -4.61 -8.38 -20.70
CA GLY A 124 -5.57 -7.29 -20.85
C GLY A 124 -4.94 -6.02 -21.45
N PRO A 125 -5.75 -5.09 -21.97
CA PRO A 125 -5.24 -3.83 -22.48
C PRO A 125 -4.47 -3.06 -21.39
N LEU A 126 -3.33 -2.47 -21.76
CA LEU A 126 -2.46 -1.73 -20.83
C LEU A 126 -3.21 -0.65 -20.04
N ASN A 127 -4.16 0.04 -20.68
CA ASN A 127 -4.97 1.07 -20.04
C ASN A 127 -5.83 0.50 -18.89
N THR A 128 -6.38 -0.70 -19.04
CA THR A 128 -7.18 -1.37 -18.02
C THR A 128 -6.33 -1.74 -16.81
N HIS A 129 -5.13 -2.27 -17.06
CA HIS A 129 -4.18 -2.61 -16.00
C HIS A 129 -3.72 -1.38 -15.22
N LEU A 130 -3.36 -0.31 -15.94
CA LEU A 130 -2.99 0.98 -15.34
C LEU A 130 -4.11 1.59 -14.50
N THR A 131 -5.37 1.49 -14.96
CA THR A 131 -6.54 1.93 -14.21
C THR A 131 -6.73 1.11 -12.91
N ALA A 132 -6.54 -0.22 -12.97
CA ALA A 132 -6.62 -1.07 -11.80
C ALA A 132 -5.52 -0.73 -10.76
N ILE A 133 -4.29 -0.48 -11.20
CA ILE A 133 -3.19 -0.03 -10.32
C ILE A 133 -3.55 1.28 -9.65
N PHE A 134 -4.07 2.24 -10.42
CA PHE A 134 -4.46 3.55 -9.92
C PHE A 134 -5.54 3.44 -8.85
N ILE A 135 -6.63 2.70 -9.11
CA ILE A 135 -7.71 2.47 -8.15
C ILE A 135 -7.15 1.82 -6.88
N SER A 136 -6.30 0.79 -7.03
CA SER A 136 -5.69 0.10 -5.88
C SER A 136 -4.82 1.04 -5.04
N GLY A 137 -4.03 1.90 -5.70
CA GLY A 137 -3.20 2.92 -5.05
C GLY A 137 -4.03 3.96 -4.29
N VAL A 138 -5.13 4.44 -4.90
CA VAL A 138 -6.07 5.37 -4.25
C VAL A 138 -6.72 4.73 -3.03
N VAL A 139 -7.21 3.49 -3.15
CA VAL A 139 -7.84 2.76 -2.04
C VAL A 139 -6.83 2.54 -0.91
N LEU A 140 -5.60 2.12 -1.23
CA LEU A 140 -4.54 1.94 -0.23
C LEU A 140 -4.17 3.26 0.45
N ALA A 141 -3.98 4.34 -0.31
CA ALA A 141 -3.65 5.66 0.22
C ALA A 141 -4.78 6.22 1.09
N ALA A 142 -6.04 6.07 0.68
CA ALA A 142 -7.20 6.46 1.47
C ALA A 142 -7.29 5.64 2.76
N THR A 143 -7.04 4.33 2.69
CA THR A 143 -7.01 3.44 3.86
C THR A 143 -5.92 3.87 4.85
N LEU A 144 -4.71 4.11 4.36
CA LEU A 144 -3.62 4.62 5.20
C LEU A 144 -3.92 6.02 5.76
N ALA A 145 -4.52 6.91 4.97
CA ALA A 145 -4.85 8.27 5.40
C ALA A 145 -5.94 8.29 6.50
N LEU A 146 -6.97 7.46 6.35
CA LEU A 146 -8.10 7.37 7.26
C LEU A 146 -7.78 6.61 8.55
N PHE A 147 -6.85 5.65 8.50
CA PHE A 147 -6.62 4.73 9.63
C PHE A 147 -5.20 4.76 10.23
N ALA A 148 -4.28 5.57 9.72
CA ALA A 148 -2.96 5.78 10.34
C ALA A 148 -3.01 6.74 11.56
N SER A 149 -4.10 6.70 12.31
CA SER A 149 -4.28 7.46 13.56
C SER A 149 -3.30 6.96 14.62
N ARG A 150 -2.74 7.91 15.38
CA ARG A 150 -1.52 7.82 16.18
C ARG A 150 -1.29 6.45 16.87
N PRO A 151 -0.07 5.88 16.82
CA PRO A 151 0.29 4.72 17.64
C PRO A 151 0.03 5.06 19.12
N ASN A 152 -0.60 4.13 19.82
CA ASN A 152 -1.19 4.34 21.14
C ASN A 152 -0.10 4.39 22.23
N THR A 153 0.69 5.46 22.25
CA THR A 153 1.71 5.76 23.30
C THR A 153 1.07 5.97 24.68
N ALA A 154 -0.24 6.20 24.74
CA ALA A 154 -0.98 6.41 25.99
C ALA A 154 -1.17 5.14 26.85
N LYS A 155 -0.88 3.93 26.33
CA LYS A 155 -0.84 2.71 27.15
C LYS A 155 0.49 2.54 27.89
N ALA A 156 1.61 2.85 27.24
CA ALA A 156 2.95 2.73 27.83
C ALA A 156 3.13 3.66 29.05
N GLY A 157 2.62 4.89 28.97
CA GLY A 157 2.66 5.82 30.09
C GLY A 157 1.83 5.36 31.29
N ARG A 158 0.65 4.77 31.05
CA ARG A 158 -0.26 4.31 32.12
C ARG A 158 0.25 3.08 32.87
N GLU A 159 0.99 2.18 32.21
CA GLU A 159 1.65 1.06 32.88
C GLU A 159 2.82 1.52 33.75
N ALA A 160 3.60 2.51 33.28
CA ALA A 160 4.66 3.12 34.07
C ALA A 160 4.10 3.79 35.35
N THR A 161 3.01 4.56 35.25
CA THR A 161 2.41 5.23 36.43
C THR A 161 1.78 4.24 37.41
N ARG A 162 1.27 3.09 36.93
CA ARG A 162 0.66 2.06 37.80
C ARG A 162 1.69 1.25 38.58
N SER A 163 2.91 1.12 38.05
CA SER A 163 4.03 0.49 38.75
C SER A 163 4.55 1.34 39.92
N VAL A 164 4.60 2.66 39.75
CA VAL A 164 5.02 3.61 40.80
C VAL A 164 4.02 3.70 41.95
N ARG A 165 2.72 3.52 41.69
CA ARG A 165 1.66 3.61 42.72
C ARG A 165 1.48 2.33 43.56
N ARG A 166 2.23 1.28 43.26
CA ARG A 166 2.19 -0.01 43.97
C ARG A 166 3.43 -0.25 44.86
N GLN A 167 4.35 0.70 44.88
CA GLN A 167 5.45 0.79 45.84
C GLN A 167 5.08 1.81 46.91
#